data_AF-A0A5C1A8P8-F1
#
_entry.id   AF-A0A5C1A8P8-F1
#
_cell.length_a   1.000
_cell.length_b   1.000
_cell.length_c   1.000
_cell.angle_alpha   90.00
_cell.angle_beta   90.00
_cell.angle_gamma   90.00
#
_symmetry.space_group_name_H-M   'P 1'
#
loop_
_entity.id
_entity.type
_entity.pdbx_description
1 polymer ?
#
loop_
_entity_poly.entity_id
_entity_poly.type
_entity_poly.pdbx_seq_one_letter_code
_entity_poly.pdbx_strand_id
1 'polypeptide(L)'
;MLAEHDKLAREAADRDEPYDAYLLKLTEVEVAARTANAIAARIRAAGFPVAKEFDTFDFTAVPTVPKQKVLELTRRDWVGQRYNACLIGGSGTGKTHAATAVGLALCRQGVRVKFATAAGLVTDLEAAQQQHRLDRLLAALERIDLLIVDELGYLSFSRGGAELLFQVFADRYERGSVLITSNLPFGEWGTIFQGERMTAALLDRLTHRCHIFEMNGESYRFRESMKSKADKATKPKK
;
A
#
# COMPACT_ATOMS: atom_id res chain seq x y z
N MET A 1 2.19 -20.21 22.73
CA MET A 1 2.78 -21.09 23.76
C MET A 1 1.70 -21.68 24.67
N LEU A 2 0.97 -20.87 25.47
CA LEU A 2 -0.02 -21.37 26.45
C LEU A 2 -1.13 -22.26 25.85
N ALA A 3 -1.59 -21.97 24.62
CA ALA A 3 -2.65 -22.76 23.98
C ALA A 3 -2.22 -24.15 23.47
N GLU A 4 -0.92 -24.34 23.16
CA GLU A 4 -0.42 -25.55 22.49
C GLU A 4 0.50 -26.39 23.39
N HIS A 5 0.90 -25.87 24.56
CA HIS A 5 1.92 -26.51 25.41
C HIS A 5 1.47 -27.89 25.94
N ASP A 6 0.21 -28.04 26.35
CA ASP A 6 -0.35 -29.29 26.88
C ASP A 6 -0.38 -30.39 25.82
N LYS A 7 -0.79 -30.03 24.59
CA LYS A 7 -0.84 -30.95 23.46
C LYS A 7 0.56 -31.42 23.08
N LEU A 8 1.50 -30.47 22.94
CA LEU A 8 2.88 -30.77 22.57
C LEU A 8 3.61 -31.57 23.66
N ALA A 9 3.29 -31.34 24.94
CA ALA A 9 3.84 -32.10 26.06
C ALA A 9 3.38 -33.56 26.02
N ARG A 10 2.10 -33.81 25.72
CA ARG A 10 1.58 -35.17 25.53
C ARG A 10 2.22 -35.86 24.33
N GLU A 11 2.31 -35.18 23.19
CA GLU A 11 2.97 -35.72 22.00
C GLU A 11 4.45 -36.08 22.25
N ALA A 12 5.17 -35.26 23.00
CA ALA A 12 6.56 -35.51 23.35
C ALA A 12 6.69 -36.71 24.30
N ALA A 13 5.81 -36.82 25.30
CA ALA A 13 5.77 -37.96 26.22
C ALA A 13 5.42 -39.28 25.49
N ASP A 14 4.46 -39.26 24.56
CA ASP A 14 4.06 -40.43 23.77
C ASP A 14 5.18 -40.93 22.83
N ARG A 15 6.12 -40.05 22.48
CA ARG A 15 7.24 -40.32 21.56
C ARG A 15 8.58 -40.48 22.25
N ASP A 16 8.62 -40.40 23.58
CA ASP A 16 9.83 -40.38 24.39
C ASP A 16 10.85 -39.33 23.89
N GLU A 17 10.35 -38.18 23.42
CA GLU A 17 11.18 -37.08 22.91
C GLU A 17 11.97 -36.43 24.07
N PRO A 18 13.27 -36.17 23.89
CA PRO A 18 14.07 -35.53 24.93
C PRO A 18 13.62 -34.08 25.16
N TYR A 19 13.89 -33.55 26.36
CA TYR A 19 13.39 -32.23 26.78
C TYR A 19 13.83 -31.09 25.85
N ASP A 20 15.03 -31.17 25.28
CA ASP A 20 15.55 -30.21 24.31
C ASP A 20 14.73 -30.21 23.01
N ALA A 21 14.34 -31.38 22.50
CA ALA A 21 13.46 -31.52 21.34
C ALA A 21 12.06 -30.95 21.61
N TYR A 22 11.49 -31.22 22.78
CA TYR A 22 10.21 -30.63 23.19
C TYR A 22 10.28 -29.09 23.29
N LEU A 23 11.31 -28.57 23.97
CA LEU A 23 11.51 -27.13 24.12
C LEU A 23 11.73 -26.45 22.77
N LEU A 24 12.51 -27.06 21.87
CA LEU A 24 12.71 -26.56 20.52
C LEU A 24 11.36 -26.45 19.80
N LYS A 25 10.56 -27.52 19.75
CA LYS A 25 9.24 -27.55 19.10
C LYS A 25 8.28 -26.51 19.70
N LEU A 26 8.26 -26.36 21.02
CA LEU A 26 7.43 -25.35 21.70
C LEU A 26 7.86 -23.92 21.33
N THR A 27 9.17 -23.66 21.27
CA THR A 27 9.70 -22.35 20.88
C THR A 27 9.47 -22.03 19.41
N GLU A 28 9.58 -23.01 18.50
CA GLU A 28 9.27 -22.85 17.08
C GLU A 28 7.81 -22.43 16.87
N VAL A 29 6.88 -23.09 17.56
CA VAL A 29 5.44 -22.75 17.51
C VAL A 29 5.20 -21.34 18.03
N GLU A 30 5.84 -20.94 19.14
CA GLU A 30 5.73 -19.58 19.67
C GLU A 30 6.31 -18.53 18.73
N VAL A 31 7.47 -18.78 18.14
CA VAL A 31 8.12 -17.88 17.17
C VAL A 31 7.24 -17.71 15.93
N ALA A 32 6.66 -18.81 15.41
CA ALA A 32 5.74 -18.77 14.29
C ALA A 32 4.48 -17.94 14.62
N ALA A 33 3.87 -18.17 15.79
CA ALA A 33 2.69 -17.43 16.23
C ALA A 33 2.98 -15.93 16.42
N ARG A 34 4.11 -15.57 17.05
CA ARG A 34 4.54 -14.18 17.20
C ARG A 34 4.76 -13.51 15.86
N THR A 35 5.40 -14.20 14.93
CA THR A 35 5.66 -13.70 13.57
C THR A 35 4.35 -13.44 12.82
N ALA A 36 3.41 -14.40 12.85
CA ALA A 36 2.10 -14.26 12.24
C ALA A 36 1.30 -13.10 12.85
N ASN A 37 1.28 -12.99 14.18
CA ASN A 37 0.60 -11.91 14.89
C ASN A 37 1.19 -10.54 14.57
N ALA A 38 2.51 -10.43 14.48
CA ALA A 38 3.18 -9.19 14.10
C ALA A 38 2.83 -8.77 12.66
N ILE A 39 2.79 -9.73 11.72
CA ILE A 39 2.37 -9.47 10.33
C ILE A 39 0.90 -9.00 10.30
N ALA A 40 0.00 -9.71 10.97
CA ALA A 40 -1.42 -9.36 11.02
C ALA A 40 -1.65 -7.98 11.66
N ALA A 41 -0.89 -7.64 12.70
CA ALA A 41 -0.92 -6.32 13.32
C ALA A 41 -0.46 -5.22 12.36
N ARG A 42 0.64 -5.43 11.61
CA ARG A 42 1.11 -4.45 10.60
C ARG A 42 0.09 -4.26 9.47
N ILE A 43 -0.48 -5.36 8.95
CA ILE A 43 -1.50 -5.29 7.89
C ILE A 43 -2.73 -4.51 8.37
N ARG A 44 -3.19 -4.75 9.60
CA ARG A 44 -4.30 -3.97 10.19
C ARG A 44 -3.95 -2.49 10.37
N ALA A 45 -2.75 -2.20 10.88
CA ALA A 45 -2.29 -0.83 11.09
C ALA A 45 -2.13 -0.05 9.77
N ALA A 46 -1.84 -0.74 8.66
CA ALA A 46 -1.72 -0.13 7.34
C ALA A 46 -3.04 0.43 6.81
N GLY A 47 -4.20 -0.13 7.21
CA GLY A 47 -5.51 0.44 6.86
C GLY A 47 -5.90 0.27 5.38
N PHE A 48 -5.51 -0.84 4.74
CA PHE A 48 -5.92 -1.14 3.37
C PHE A 48 -7.46 -1.25 3.26
N PRO A 49 -8.09 -0.68 2.22
CA PRO A 49 -9.55 -0.73 2.07
C PRO A 49 -10.05 -2.15 1.76
N VAL A 50 -9.32 -2.89 0.92
CA VAL A 50 -9.60 -4.28 0.56
C VAL A 50 -8.29 -5.01 0.38
N ALA A 51 -8.12 -6.18 1.00
CA ALA A 51 -6.94 -6.99 0.77
C ALA A 51 -6.94 -7.55 -0.67
N LYS A 52 -5.97 -7.13 -1.48
CA LYS A 52 -5.79 -7.55 -2.87
C LYS A 52 -4.33 -7.92 -3.11
N GLU A 53 -4.09 -9.13 -3.61
CA GLU A 53 -2.75 -9.66 -3.87
C GLU A 53 -2.49 -9.78 -5.37
N PHE A 54 -1.22 -9.88 -5.76
CA PHE A 54 -0.83 -10.01 -7.16
C PHE A 54 -1.30 -11.33 -7.79
N ASP A 55 -1.59 -12.36 -7.01
CA ASP A 55 -2.20 -13.62 -7.48
C ASP A 55 -3.55 -13.39 -8.15
N THR A 56 -4.26 -12.33 -7.74
CA THR A 56 -5.55 -11.93 -8.32
C THR A 56 -5.44 -10.80 -9.35
N PHE A 57 -4.21 -10.37 -9.68
CA PHE A 57 -3.97 -9.28 -10.63
C PHE A 57 -3.76 -9.82 -12.05
N ASP A 58 -4.66 -9.42 -12.96
CA ASP A 58 -4.58 -9.79 -14.37
C ASP A 58 -3.63 -8.85 -15.13
N PHE A 59 -2.34 -9.21 -15.20
CA PHE A 59 -1.35 -8.45 -15.98
C PHE A 59 -1.64 -8.43 -17.49
N THR A 60 -2.47 -9.34 -18.01
CA THR A 60 -2.84 -9.31 -19.45
C THR A 60 -3.77 -8.15 -19.78
N ALA A 61 -4.47 -7.59 -18.78
CA ALA A 61 -5.32 -6.42 -18.95
C ALA A 61 -4.53 -5.09 -19.05
N VAL A 62 -3.24 -5.09 -18.68
CA VAL A 62 -2.37 -3.90 -18.70
C VAL A 62 -1.01 -4.25 -19.32
N PRO A 63 -0.96 -4.55 -20.64
CA PRO A 63 0.24 -5.08 -21.29
C PRO A 63 1.40 -4.09 -21.35
N THR A 64 1.12 -2.80 -21.18
CA THR A 64 2.09 -1.70 -21.16
C THR A 64 2.99 -1.73 -19.92
N VAL A 65 2.56 -2.40 -18.85
CA VAL A 65 3.25 -2.43 -17.56
C VAL A 65 4.17 -3.66 -17.50
N PRO A 66 5.50 -3.48 -17.34
CA PRO A 66 6.40 -4.61 -17.23
C PRO A 66 6.13 -5.39 -15.93
N LYS A 67 5.53 -6.58 -16.04
CA LYS A 67 5.18 -7.45 -14.89
C LYS A 67 6.35 -7.63 -13.92
N GLN A 68 7.55 -7.90 -14.44
CA GLN A 68 8.73 -8.14 -13.62
C GLN A 68 9.09 -6.92 -12.76
N LYS A 69 9.06 -5.71 -13.33
CA LYS A 69 9.35 -4.48 -12.58
C LYS A 69 8.28 -4.15 -11.53
N VAL A 70 7.01 -4.48 -11.79
CA VAL A 70 5.96 -4.33 -10.76
C VAL A 70 6.15 -5.33 -9.63
N LEU A 71 6.52 -6.57 -9.94
CA LEU A 71 6.82 -7.58 -8.92
C LEU A 71 8.07 -7.22 -8.13
N GLU A 72 9.05 -6.52 -8.70
CA GLU A 72 10.19 -5.98 -7.95
C GLU A 72 9.76 -5.03 -6.83
N LEU A 73 8.66 -4.27 -6.98
CA LEU A 73 8.12 -3.44 -5.90
C LEU A 73 7.65 -4.23 -4.69
N THR A 74 7.40 -5.54 -4.83
CA THR A 74 7.07 -6.39 -3.68
C THR A 74 8.26 -6.61 -2.76
N ARG A 75 9.49 -6.34 -3.21
CA ARG A 75 10.72 -6.47 -2.40
C ARG A 75 10.93 -5.20 -1.59
N ARG A 76 11.37 -5.33 -0.33
CA ARG A 76 11.57 -4.17 0.56
C ARG A 76 12.75 -3.26 0.20
N ASP A 77 13.63 -3.66 -0.74
CA ASP A 77 14.91 -2.99 -0.98
C ASP A 77 14.75 -1.53 -1.42
N TRP A 78 13.80 -1.25 -2.31
CA TRP A 78 13.53 0.12 -2.79
C TRP A 78 13.05 1.03 -1.65
N VAL A 79 12.25 0.49 -0.71
CA VAL A 79 11.80 1.23 0.49
C VAL A 79 12.98 1.52 1.43
N GLY A 80 13.90 0.56 1.57
CA GLY A 80 15.14 0.73 2.33
C GLY A 80 16.06 1.79 1.71
N GLN A 81 16.10 1.87 0.38
CA GLN A 81 16.87 2.86 -0.39
C GLN A 81 16.16 4.22 -0.56
N ARG A 82 14.96 4.38 0.02
CA ARG A 82 14.16 5.62 -0.04
C ARG A 82 13.75 6.00 -1.47
N TYR A 83 13.50 5.01 -2.31
CA TYR A 83 12.86 5.22 -3.61
C TYR A 83 11.35 5.43 -3.42
N ASN A 84 10.76 6.22 -4.30
CA ASN A 84 9.32 6.36 -4.44
C ASN A 84 8.80 5.46 -5.56
N ALA A 85 7.49 5.30 -5.63
CA ALA A 85 6.83 4.69 -6.77
C ALA A 85 5.60 5.50 -7.18
N CYS A 86 5.32 5.58 -8.47
CA CYS A 86 4.15 6.25 -9.02
C CYS A 86 3.46 5.32 -10.01
N LEU A 87 2.19 5.04 -9.75
CA LEU A 87 1.31 4.32 -10.66
C LEU A 87 0.38 5.35 -11.30
N ILE A 88 0.58 5.64 -12.58
CA ILE A 88 -0.15 6.68 -13.31
C ILE A 88 -0.97 6.03 -14.42
N GLY A 89 -2.23 6.44 -14.63
CA GLY A 89 -3.03 5.96 -15.76
C GLY A 89 -4.53 6.03 -15.53
N GLY A 90 -5.32 5.72 -16.56
CA GLY A 90 -6.78 5.86 -16.56
C GLY A 90 -7.51 5.10 -15.44
N SER A 91 -8.78 5.46 -15.17
CA SER A 91 -9.57 4.80 -14.13
C SER A 91 -9.80 3.30 -14.42
N GLY A 92 -9.78 2.48 -13.37
CA GLY A 92 -10.05 1.04 -13.50
C GLY A 92 -8.91 0.19 -14.04
N THR A 93 -7.71 0.72 -14.24
CA THR A 93 -6.54 -0.05 -14.74
C THR A 93 -5.78 -0.83 -13.67
N GLY A 94 -6.28 -0.87 -12.43
CA GLY A 94 -5.68 -1.69 -11.36
C GLY A 94 -4.61 -1.00 -10.50
N LYS A 95 -4.42 0.32 -10.60
CA LYS A 95 -3.46 1.08 -9.78
C LYS A 95 -3.61 0.84 -8.27
N THR A 96 -4.81 1.04 -7.72
CA THR A 96 -5.10 0.79 -6.30
C THR A 96 -4.87 -0.67 -5.90
N HIS A 97 -5.18 -1.63 -6.80
CA HIS A 97 -4.91 -3.06 -6.56
C HIS A 97 -3.41 -3.29 -6.46
N ALA A 98 -2.62 -2.82 -7.43
CA ALA A 98 -1.18 -2.97 -7.44
C ALA A 98 -0.54 -2.31 -6.21
N ALA A 99 -0.95 -1.08 -5.85
CA ALA A 99 -0.49 -0.39 -4.65
C ALA A 99 -0.78 -1.19 -3.37
N THR A 100 -1.99 -1.74 -3.27
CA THR A 100 -2.39 -2.57 -2.12
C THR A 100 -1.61 -3.89 -2.06
N ALA A 101 -1.42 -4.55 -3.20
CA ALA A 101 -0.67 -5.81 -3.29
C ALA A 101 0.81 -5.61 -2.91
N VAL A 102 1.42 -4.51 -3.37
CA VAL A 102 2.76 -4.08 -2.94
C VAL A 102 2.78 -3.84 -1.43
N GLY A 103 1.86 -3.04 -0.90
CA GLY A 103 1.79 -2.75 0.53
C GLY A 103 1.63 -4.00 1.41
N LEU A 104 0.78 -4.94 1.00
CA LEU A 104 0.58 -6.22 1.70
C LEU A 104 1.86 -7.08 1.69
N ALA A 105 2.52 -7.20 0.55
CA ALA A 105 3.77 -7.94 0.42
C ALA A 105 4.87 -7.35 1.30
N LEU A 106 4.96 -6.02 1.38
CA LEU A 106 5.93 -5.30 2.20
C LEU A 106 5.62 -5.43 3.71
N CYS A 107 4.35 -5.39 4.10
CA CYS A 107 3.93 -5.66 5.49
C CYS A 107 4.37 -7.06 5.97
N ARG A 108 4.27 -8.07 5.09
CA ARG A 108 4.76 -9.44 5.35
C ARG A 108 6.28 -9.49 5.56
N GLN A 109 7.02 -8.59 4.92
CA GLN A 109 8.47 -8.43 5.07
C GLN A 109 8.88 -7.50 6.22
N GLY A 110 7.93 -7.10 7.07
CA GLY A 110 8.18 -6.29 8.25
C GLY A 110 8.21 -4.77 8.01
N VAL A 111 7.91 -4.29 6.80
CA VAL A 111 7.83 -2.87 6.47
C VAL A 111 6.57 -2.27 7.11
N ARG A 112 6.70 -1.10 7.74
CA ARG A 112 5.55 -0.33 8.25
C ARG A 112 4.94 0.45 7.10
N VAL A 113 3.75 0.03 6.68
CA VAL A 113 3.02 0.66 5.58
C VAL A 113 1.82 1.42 6.15
N LYS A 114 1.43 2.52 5.51
CA LYS A 114 0.14 3.19 5.74
C LYS A 114 -0.51 3.51 4.41
N PHE A 115 -1.77 3.14 4.27
CA PHE A 115 -2.61 3.45 3.14
C PHE A 115 -3.56 4.58 3.52
N ALA A 116 -3.70 5.57 2.63
CA ALA A 116 -4.72 6.59 2.70
C ALA A 116 -5.09 7.02 1.27
N THR A 117 -6.34 7.44 1.05
CA THR A 117 -6.67 8.21 -0.15
C THR A 117 -6.11 9.62 0.02
N ALA A 118 -5.76 10.29 -1.08
CA ALA A 118 -5.24 11.66 -1.04
C ALA A 118 -6.23 12.60 -0.33
N ALA A 119 -7.52 12.48 -0.61
CA ALA A 119 -8.58 13.26 0.04
C ALA A 119 -8.75 12.91 1.53
N GLY A 120 -8.65 11.64 1.90
CA GLY A 120 -8.69 11.22 3.30
C GLY A 120 -7.51 11.77 4.09
N LEU A 121 -6.31 11.70 3.52
CA LEU A 121 -5.11 12.24 4.13
C LEU A 121 -5.19 13.76 4.31
N VAL A 122 -5.66 14.50 3.30
CA VAL A 122 -5.87 15.96 3.40
C VAL A 122 -6.88 16.29 4.50
N THR A 123 -8.01 15.58 4.54
CA THR A 123 -9.02 15.76 5.60
C THR A 123 -8.42 15.55 6.99
N ASP A 124 -7.64 14.48 7.18
CA ASP A 124 -6.98 14.19 8.46
C ASP A 124 -5.97 15.29 8.84
N LEU A 125 -5.21 15.81 7.87
CA LEU A 125 -4.23 16.88 8.08
C LEU A 125 -4.90 18.20 8.46
N GLU A 126 -5.95 18.60 7.74
CA GLU A 126 -6.72 19.82 8.03
C GLU A 126 -7.39 19.74 9.41
N ALA A 127 -7.99 18.60 9.74
CA ALA A 127 -8.59 18.37 11.05
C ALA A 127 -7.53 18.41 12.17
N ALA A 128 -6.36 17.81 11.96
CA ALA A 128 -5.26 17.86 12.92
C ALA A 128 -4.72 19.28 13.10
N GLN A 129 -4.64 20.08 12.03
CA GLN A 129 -4.23 21.49 12.10
C GLN A 129 -5.22 22.32 12.92
N GLN A 130 -6.52 22.19 12.67
CA GLN A 130 -7.58 22.88 13.42
C GLN A 130 -7.59 22.50 14.91
N GLN A 131 -7.21 21.25 15.23
CA GLN A 131 -7.16 20.76 16.61
C GLN A 131 -5.79 20.99 17.29
N HIS A 132 -4.86 21.71 16.66
CA HIS A 132 -3.48 21.91 17.16
C HIS A 132 -2.73 20.58 17.44
N ARG A 133 -2.97 19.57 16.61
CA ARG A 133 -2.35 18.23 16.68
C ARG A 133 -1.57 17.84 15.43
N LEU A 134 -1.33 18.80 14.53
CA LEU A 134 -0.63 18.55 13.26
C LEU A 134 0.75 17.91 13.48
N ASP A 135 1.57 18.45 14.38
CA ASP A 135 2.91 17.93 14.66
C ASP A 135 2.89 16.46 15.11
N ARG A 136 1.87 16.07 15.88
CA ARG A 136 1.69 14.68 16.31
C ARG A 136 1.37 13.76 15.13
N LEU A 137 0.54 14.21 14.20
CA LEU A 137 0.20 13.46 13.00
C LEU A 137 1.41 13.34 12.07
N LEU A 138 2.14 14.44 11.84
CA LEU A 138 3.37 14.43 11.03
C LEU A 138 4.43 13.49 11.62
N ALA A 139 4.68 13.56 12.94
CA ALA A 139 5.61 12.64 13.62
C ALA A 139 5.15 11.17 13.55
N ALA A 140 3.84 10.91 13.53
CA ALA A 140 3.33 9.56 13.31
C ALA A 140 3.56 9.10 11.86
N LEU A 141 3.37 9.99 10.88
CA LEU A 141 3.63 9.71 9.48
C LEU A 141 5.12 9.47 9.21
N GLU A 142 6.04 10.21 9.83
CA GLU A 142 7.49 10.00 9.69
C GLU A 142 7.96 8.62 10.15
N ARG A 143 7.27 8.01 11.13
CA ARG A 143 7.59 6.66 11.63
C ARG A 143 7.21 5.54 10.67
N ILE A 144 6.49 5.83 9.59
CA ILE A 144 6.04 4.85 8.62
C ILE A 144 7.13 4.71 7.54
N ASP A 145 7.43 3.48 7.11
CA ASP A 145 8.48 3.27 6.11
C ASP A 145 7.97 3.59 4.70
N LEU A 146 6.72 3.20 4.41
CA LEU A 146 6.04 3.46 3.14
C LEU A 146 4.65 4.08 3.36
N LEU A 147 4.45 5.28 2.83
CA LEU A 147 3.14 5.92 2.73
C LEU A 147 2.55 5.68 1.33
N ILE A 148 1.41 4.99 1.26
CA ILE A 148 0.64 4.82 0.03
C ILE A 148 -0.45 5.90 0.00
N VAL A 149 -0.40 6.76 -1.01
CA VAL A 149 -1.40 7.80 -1.27
C VAL A 149 -2.16 7.45 -2.55
N ASP A 150 -3.39 6.99 -2.39
CA ASP A 150 -4.25 6.54 -3.48
C ASP A 150 -5.14 7.66 -4.02
N GLU A 151 -5.51 7.60 -5.29
CA GLU A 151 -6.47 8.51 -5.94
C GLU A 151 -6.06 9.99 -5.95
N LEU A 152 -4.77 10.28 -6.09
CA LEU A 152 -4.30 11.65 -6.26
C LEU A 152 -4.78 12.21 -7.62
N GLY A 153 -5.54 13.31 -7.61
CA GLY A 153 -6.06 13.95 -8.82
C GLY A 153 -7.55 13.73 -9.11
N TYR A 154 -8.28 13.02 -8.24
CA TYR A 154 -9.74 12.87 -8.37
C TYR A 154 -10.55 14.01 -7.74
N LEU A 155 -10.04 14.61 -6.68
CA LEU A 155 -10.71 15.69 -5.95
C LEU A 155 -9.80 16.91 -5.89
N SER A 156 -10.40 18.10 -6.02
CA SER A 156 -9.72 19.36 -5.75
C SER A 156 -9.60 19.56 -4.24
N PHE A 157 -8.42 20.00 -3.79
CA PHE A 157 -8.18 20.30 -2.38
C PHE A 157 -8.37 21.79 -2.10
N SER A 158 -8.55 22.14 -0.82
CA SER A 158 -8.34 23.52 -0.40
C SER A 158 -6.85 23.88 -0.59
N ARG A 159 -6.53 25.17 -0.70
CA ARG A 159 -5.14 25.61 -0.77
C ARG A 159 -4.33 25.14 0.45
N GLY A 160 -4.91 25.26 1.64
CA GLY A 160 -4.27 24.80 2.88
C GLY A 160 -4.07 23.28 2.89
N GLY A 161 -5.06 22.52 2.42
CA GLY A 161 -4.97 21.07 2.29
C GLY A 161 -3.88 20.63 1.31
N ALA A 162 -3.75 21.32 0.18
CA ALA A 162 -2.68 21.10 -0.79
C ALA A 162 -1.29 21.42 -0.21
N GLU A 163 -1.15 22.53 0.53
CA GLU A 163 0.08 22.91 1.23
C GLU A 163 0.47 21.88 2.29
N LEU A 164 -0.49 21.36 3.06
CA LEU A 164 -0.27 20.30 4.05
C LEU A 164 0.16 18.97 3.39
N LEU A 165 -0.49 18.58 2.29
CA LEU A 165 -0.10 17.38 1.55
C LEU A 165 1.30 17.52 0.95
N PHE A 166 1.63 18.71 0.42
CA PHE A 166 2.97 19.04 -0.04
C PHE A 166 3.99 18.89 1.09
N GLN A 167 3.69 19.41 2.28
CA GLN A 167 4.56 19.27 3.45
C GLN A 167 4.84 17.79 3.77
N VAL A 168 3.82 16.93 3.79
CA VAL A 168 4.01 15.48 4.02
C VAL A 168 4.95 14.85 3.00
N PHE A 169 4.84 15.20 1.71
CA PHE A 169 5.74 14.67 0.68
C PHE A 169 7.15 15.25 0.78
N ALA A 170 7.27 16.53 1.09
CA ALA A 170 8.56 17.20 1.29
C ALA A 170 9.31 16.62 2.50
N ASP A 171 8.64 16.43 3.64
CA ASP A 171 9.23 15.86 4.86
C ASP A 171 9.68 14.42 4.69
N ARG A 172 9.11 13.70 3.70
CA ARG A 172 9.50 12.33 3.37
C ARG A 172 10.66 12.23 2.41
N TYR A 173 11.00 13.30 1.69
CA TYR A 173 12.12 13.29 0.75
C TYR A 173 13.41 12.79 1.42
N GLU A 174 14.00 11.74 0.88
CA GLU A 174 15.18 11.01 1.40
C GLU A 174 15.04 10.39 2.80
N ARG A 175 13.88 10.53 3.46
CA ARG A 175 13.63 10.04 4.83
C ARG A 175 12.70 8.83 4.85
N GLY A 176 11.72 8.77 3.95
CA GLY A 176 10.78 7.67 3.82
C GLY A 176 10.18 7.58 2.42
N SER A 177 9.64 6.42 2.07
CA SER A 177 9.16 6.18 0.71
C SER A 177 7.68 6.54 0.55
N VAL A 178 7.30 6.96 -0.65
CA VAL A 178 5.89 7.20 -1.02
C VAL A 178 5.54 6.38 -2.26
N LEU A 179 4.37 5.73 -2.24
CA LEU A 179 3.75 5.15 -3.43
C LEU A 179 2.48 5.94 -3.74
N ILE A 180 2.43 6.59 -4.90
CA ILE A 180 1.28 7.37 -5.33
C ILE A 180 0.53 6.64 -6.43
N THR A 181 -0.80 6.67 -6.38
CA THR A 181 -1.63 6.38 -7.55
C THR A 181 -2.32 7.65 -8.04
N SER A 182 -2.32 7.86 -9.35
CA SER A 182 -2.98 9.01 -9.96
C SER A 182 -3.57 8.67 -11.32
N ASN A 183 -4.70 9.30 -11.63
CA ASN A 183 -5.28 9.32 -12.97
C ASN A 183 -4.76 10.46 -13.85
N LEU A 184 -4.02 11.41 -13.27
CA LEU A 184 -3.48 12.57 -13.96
C LEU A 184 -1.99 12.37 -14.26
N PRO A 185 -1.51 12.74 -15.46
CA PRO A 185 -0.08 12.81 -15.72
C PRO A 185 0.57 13.90 -14.85
N PHE A 186 1.88 13.79 -14.61
CA PHE A 186 2.59 14.75 -13.75
C PHE A 186 2.45 16.21 -14.18
N GLY A 187 2.35 16.48 -15.49
CA GLY A 187 2.12 17.83 -16.02
C GLY A 187 0.82 18.48 -15.55
N GLU A 188 -0.18 17.69 -15.16
CA GLU A 188 -1.48 18.17 -14.68
C GLU A 188 -1.55 18.33 -13.16
N TRP A 189 -0.51 17.94 -12.42
CA TRP A 189 -0.50 18.06 -10.95
C TRP A 189 -0.49 19.52 -10.46
N GLY A 190 -0.25 20.49 -11.35
CA GLY A 190 -0.45 21.91 -11.09
C GLY A 190 -1.87 22.25 -10.64
N THR A 191 -2.86 21.51 -11.14
CA THR A 191 -4.28 21.66 -10.77
C THR A 191 -4.58 21.21 -9.34
N ILE A 192 -3.78 20.26 -8.82
CA ILE A 192 -3.95 19.68 -7.49
C ILE A 192 -3.31 20.59 -6.43
N PHE A 193 -2.05 20.99 -6.65
CA PHE A 193 -1.28 21.76 -5.67
C PHE A 193 -1.42 23.29 -5.81
N GLN A 194 -2.26 23.76 -6.74
CA GLN A 194 -2.66 25.16 -6.89
C GLN A 194 -1.47 26.14 -6.94
N GLY A 195 -0.39 25.76 -7.64
CA GLY A 195 0.79 26.60 -7.78
C GLY A 195 1.92 25.92 -8.56
N GLU A 196 2.26 26.47 -9.72
CA GLU A 196 3.23 25.89 -10.66
C GLU A 196 4.62 25.68 -10.03
N ARG A 197 5.10 26.64 -9.23
CA ARG A 197 6.39 26.54 -8.52
C ARG A 197 6.38 25.47 -7.44
N MET A 198 5.29 25.34 -6.68
CA MET A 198 5.16 24.32 -5.63
C MET A 198 5.12 22.93 -6.24
N THR A 199 4.31 22.75 -7.29
CA THR A 199 4.23 21.48 -8.03
C THR A 199 5.57 21.11 -8.64
N ALA A 200 6.27 22.04 -9.31
CA ALA A 200 7.58 21.78 -9.89
C ALA A 200 8.58 21.32 -8.82
N ALA A 201 8.63 22.02 -7.69
CA ALA A 201 9.53 21.66 -6.58
C ALA A 201 9.16 20.33 -5.91
N LEU A 202 7.87 19.96 -5.90
CA LEU A 202 7.41 18.66 -5.42
C LEU A 202 7.84 17.54 -6.38
N LEU A 203 7.54 17.72 -7.67
CA LEU A 203 7.83 16.74 -8.71
C LEU A 203 9.32 16.47 -8.80
N ASP A 204 10.16 17.50 -8.73
CA ASP A 204 11.62 17.36 -8.68
C ASP A 204 12.05 16.40 -7.55
N ARG A 205 11.63 16.66 -6.31
CA ARG A 205 11.94 15.81 -5.15
C ARG A 205 11.35 14.41 -5.26
N LEU A 206 10.11 14.30 -5.73
CA LEU A 206 9.38 13.05 -5.77
C LEU A 206 9.92 12.12 -6.86
N THR A 207 10.29 12.68 -8.01
CA THR A 207 10.73 11.92 -9.20
C THR A 207 12.23 11.66 -9.25
N HIS A 208 13.05 12.38 -8.47
CA HIS A 208 14.51 12.18 -8.40
C HIS A 208 14.89 10.71 -8.13
N ARG A 209 14.20 10.04 -7.21
CA ARG A 209 14.34 8.60 -6.94
C ARG A 209 12.97 7.93 -7.00
N CYS A 210 12.45 7.67 -8.20
CA CYS A 210 11.10 7.11 -8.37
C CYS A 210 11.02 6.04 -9.44
N HIS A 211 10.29 4.96 -9.14
CA HIS A 211 9.81 4.01 -10.14
C HIS A 211 8.46 4.50 -10.69
N ILE A 212 8.44 4.91 -11.95
CA ILE A 212 7.21 5.38 -12.62
C ILE A 212 6.66 4.25 -13.49
N PHE A 213 5.38 3.93 -13.28
CA PHE A 213 4.64 2.93 -14.03
C PHE A 213 3.40 3.56 -14.66
N GLU A 214 3.37 3.54 -15.99
CA GLU A 214 2.20 3.96 -16.75
C GLU A 214 1.26 2.76 -16.96
N MET A 215 0.19 2.72 -16.17
CA MET A 215 -0.85 1.70 -16.22
C MET A 215 -1.93 2.08 -17.23
N ASN A 216 -1.55 2.07 -18.51
CA ASN A 216 -2.42 2.36 -19.65
C ASN A 216 -3.07 1.07 -20.15
N GLY A 217 -4.40 1.00 -20.10
CA GLY A 217 -5.17 -0.17 -20.52
C GLY A 217 -6.68 0.06 -20.38
N GLU A 218 -7.48 -0.92 -20.80
CA GLU A 218 -8.92 -0.87 -20.61
C GLU A 218 -9.28 -1.01 -19.13
N SER A 219 -10.38 -0.36 -18.72
CA SER A 219 -10.88 -0.48 -17.35
C SER A 219 -11.31 -1.91 -17.06
N TYR A 220 -10.68 -2.52 -16.05
CA TYR A 220 -11.03 -3.85 -15.55
C TYR A 220 -12.49 -3.90 -15.07
N ARG A 221 -12.92 -2.85 -14.35
CA ARG A 221 -14.30 -2.70 -13.87
C ARG A 221 -15.31 -2.69 -15.03
N PHE A 222 -14.94 -2.06 -16.15
CA PHE A 222 -15.77 -2.06 -17.36
C PHE A 222 -15.86 -3.47 -17.98
N ARG A 223 -14.73 -4.16 -18.15
CA ARG A 223 -14.69 -5.56 -18.63
C ARG A 223 -15.54 -6.50 -17.78
N GLU A 224 -15.45 -6.43 -16.45
CA GLU A 224 -16.28 -7.24 -15.54
C GLU A 224 -17.78 -6.96 -15.72
N SER A 225 -18.16 -5.69 -15.84
CA SER A 225 -19.57 -5.32 -16.06
C SER A 225 -20.13 -5.86 -17.38
N MET A 226 -19.31 -5.91 -18.44
CA MET A 226 -19.69 -6.43 -19.75
C MET A 226 -19.82 -7.96 -19.73
N LYS A 227 -18.90 -8.67 -19.07
CA LYS A 227 -18.99 -10.13 -18.86
C LYS A 227 -20.23 -10.52 -18.06
N SER A 228 -20.51 -9.81 -16.95
CA SER A 228 -21.70 -10.06 -16.14
C SER A 228 -23.01 -9.84 -16.89
N LYS A 229 -23.07 -8.86 -17.81
CA LYS A 229 -24.23 -8.64 -18.70
C LYS A 229 -24.37 -9.75 -19.73
N ALA A 230 -23.27 -10.21 -20.33
CA ALA A 230 -23.29 -11.33 -21.26
C ALA A 230 -23.80 -12.63 -20.58
N ASP A 231 -23.28 -12.97 -19.40
CA ASP A 231 -23.70 -14.17 -18.65
C ASP A 231 -25.17 -14.12 -18.21
N LYS A 232 -25.71 -12.93 -17.95
CA LYS A 232 -27.15 -12.73 -17.66
C LYS A 232 -28.02 -12.85 -18.90
N ALA A 233 -27.50 -12.52 -20.10
CA ALA A 233 -28.22 -12.71 -21.35
C ALA A 233 -28.25 -14.18 -21.80
N THR A 234 -27.28 -15.00 -21.38
CA THR A 234 -27.19 -16.43 -21.72
C THR A 234 -27.96 -17.36 -20.78
N LYS A 235 -28.43 -16.89 -19.62
CA LYS A 235 -29.26 -17.70 -18.71
C LYS A 235 -30.73 -17.65 -19.14
N PRO A 236 -31.37 -18.80 -19.48
CA PRO A 236 -32.78 -18.82 -19.82
C PRO A 236 -33.60 -18.40 -18.60
N LYS A 237 -34.56 -17.50 -18.80
CA LYS A 237 -35.55 -17.13 -17.78
C LYS A 237 -36.32 -18.40 -17.39
N LYS A 238 -36.21 -18.81 -16.13
CA LYS A 238 -37.11 -19.78 -15.52
C LYS A 238 -38.47 -19.15 -15.30
#